data_AF-A0AAD7JK72-F1
#
_entry.id   AF-A0AAD7JK72-F1
#
_cell.length_a   1.000
_cell.length_b   1.000
_cell.length_c   1.000
_cell.angle_alpha   90.00
_cell.angle_beta   90.00
_cell.angle_gamma   90.00
#
_symmetry.space_group_name_H-M   'P 1'
#
loop_
_entity.id
_entity.type
_entity.pdbx_description
1 polymer ?
#
loop_
_entity_poly.entity_id
_entity_poly.type
_entity_poly.pdbx_seq_one_letter_code
_entity_poly.pdbx_strand_id
1 'polypeptide(L)'
;SQTFFPASPPRNMDFQVESVTALPSDWTDTSMLAHQHLLMLALQISKWSQALREIHPVLRPGGWVQLGESKPKNLARRKSFRCTGASLNPASCMSTACARDIPALLEKVGFIDIQTEQRSVPLGGEDGAVNAINHMGVFQGLKTPILDVGDMR
;
A
#
# COMPACT_ATOMS: atom_id res chain seq x y z
N SER A 1 0.13 -4.37 25.16
CA SER A 1 -0.10 -4.07 23.74
C SER A 1 1.26 -4.00 23.06
N GLN A 2 1.75 -5.09 22.44
CA GLN A 2 3.00 -5.14 21.64
C GLN A 2 3.26 -6.60 21.18
N THR A 3 2.49 -7.11 20.21
CA THR A 3 2.68 -8.46 19.65
C THR A 3 3.01 -8.46 18.15
N PHE A 4 3.34 -7.30 17.57
CA PHE A 4 3.62 -7.16 16.14
C PHE A 4 5.11 -7.19 15.77
N PHE A 5 6.01 -7.19 16.76
CA PHE A 5 7.46 -7.21 16.53
C PHE A 5 8.09 -8.51 17.04
N PRO A 6 9.19 -8.96 16.41
CA PRO A 6 9.92 -10.12 16.88
C PRO A 6 10.50 -9.88 18.27
N ALA A 7 10.43 -10.88 19.15
CA ALA A 7 11.00 -10.80 20.49
C ALA A 7 12.54 -10.64 20.50
N SER A 8 13.19 -11.05 19.40
CA SER A 8 14.62 -10.86 19.18
C SER A 8 14.83 -10.34 17.75
N PRO A 9 14.83 -9.01 17.54
CA PRO A 9 15.04 -8.43 16.22
C PRO A 9 16.50 -8.63 15.76
N PRO A 10 16.76 -8.73 14.44
CA PRO A 10 18.11 -8.67 13.90
C PRO A 10 18.84 -7.39 14.34
N ARG A 11 20.15 -7.47 14.58
CA ARG A 11 20.94 -6.33 15.10
C ARG A 11 20.97 -5.10 14.17
N ASN A 12 20.62 -5.28 12.91
CA ASN A 12 20.62 -4.25 11.88
C ASN A 12 19.20 -3.75 11.54
N MET A 13 18.22 -4.00 12.41
CA MET A 13 16.83 -3.58 12.22
C MET A 13 16.26 -2.99 13.50
N ASP A 14 15.76 -1.77 13.39
CA ASP A 14 14.98 -1.11 14.41
C ASP A 14 13.50 -1.10 13.99
N PHE A 15 12.62 -1.38 14.96
CA PHE A 15 11.18 -1.45 14.73
C PHE A 15 10.48 -0.36 15.53
N GLN A 16 9.66 0.44 14.85
CA GLN A 16 8.91 1.54 15.45
C GLN A 16 7.47 1.53 14.94
N VAL A 17 6.54 2.00 15.77
CA VAL A 17 5.12 2.15 15.40
C VAL A 17 4.88 3.61 15.11
N GLU A 18 4.77 3.95 13.83
CA GLU A 18 4.58 5.33 13.38
C GLU A 18 3.45 5.45 12.36
N SER A 19 2.92 6.66 12.22
CA SER A 19 1.96 6.96 11.16
C SER A 19 2.70 7.47 9.92
N VAL A 20 2.44 6.88 8.76
CA VAL A 20 3.03 7.32 7.49
C VAL A 20 2.66 8.77 7.12
N THR A 21 1.63 9.34 7.74
CA THR A 21 1.22 10.73 7.54
C THR A 21 1.77 11.70 8.59
N ALA A 22 2.61 11.23 9.50
CA ALA A 22 3.29 12.03 10.52
C ALA A 22 4.56 11.27 10.95
N LEU A 23 5.59 11.26 10.09
CA LEU A 23 6.82 10.55 10.40
C LEU A 23 7.68 11.37 11.39
N PRO A 24 8.51 10.71 12.20
CA PRO A 24 9.38 11.43 13.15
C PRO A 24 10.31 12.42 12.44
N SER A 25 10.40 13.64 12.96
CA SER A 25 11.16 14.73 12.31
C SER A 25 12.67 14.49 12.34
N ASP A 26 13.16 13.72 13.32
CA ASP A 26 14.55 13.28 13.44
C ASP A 26 14.95 12.27 12.36
N TRP A 27 14.01 11.75 11.57
CA TRP A 27 14.32 10.89 10.42
C TRP A 27 14.75 11.69 9.18
N THR A 28 14.71 13.01 9.22
CA THR A 28 15.15 13.86 8.11
C THR A 28 16.59 13.56 7.73
N ASP A 29 16.86 13.37 6.44
CA ASP A 29 18.18 13.03 5.90
C ASP A 29 18.84 11.80 6.57
N THR A 30 18.06 10.82 7.00
CA THR A 30 18.61 9.61 7.63
C THR A 30 18.82 8.45 6.67
N SER A 31 17.99 8.36 5.61
CA SER A 31 17.88 7.15 4.80
C SER A 31 18.25 7.36 3.33
N MET A 32 18.84 6.34 2.70
CA MET A 32 19.08 6.32 1.25
C MET A 32 17.88 5.78 0.46
N LEU A 33 17.04 4.98 1.10
CA LEU A 33 15.91 4.31 0.48
C LEU A 33 14.72 4.30 1.44
N ALA A 34 13.57 4.74 0.95
CA ALA A 34 12.28 4.55 1.59
C ALA A 34 11.49 3.54 0.76
N HIS A 35 11.27 2.34 1.32
CA HIS A 35 10.53 1.28 0.67
C HIS A 35 9.14 1.13 1.28
N GLN A 36 8.11 1.11 0.45
CA GLN A 36 6.73 0.90 0.87
C GLN A 36 6.01 0.00 -0.16
N HIS A 37 5.23 -0.98 0.31
CA HIS A 37 4.47 -1.88 -0.54
C HIS A 37 3.03 -2.10 -0.01
N LEU A 38 2.03 -2.07 -0.90
CA LEU A 38 0.60 -2.36 -0.66
C LEU A 38 -0.11 -1.46 0.38
N LEU A 39 0.31 -0.20 0.49
CA LEU A 39 -0.33 0.77 1.40
C LEU A 39 -1.70 1.20 0.87
N MET A 40 -2.01 0.96 -0.41
CA MET A 40 -3.32 1.22 -1.00
C MET A 40 -4.49 0.50 -0.30
N LEU A 41 -4.23 -0.51 0.55
CA LEU A 41 -5.30 -1.17 1.31
C LEU A 41 -5.54 -0.50 2.67
N ALA A 42 -4.63 0.36 3.13
CA ALA A 42 -4.63 0.94 4.47
C ALA A 42 -4.63 2.48 4.50
N LEU A 43 -4.31 3.17 3.39
CA LEU A 43 -4.30 4.63 3.33
C LEU A 43 -5.37 5.21 2.40
N GLN A 44 -6.14 6.18 2.92
CA GLN A 44 -7.14 6.91 2.14
C GLN A 44 -6.50 7.73 1.01
N ILE A 45 -7.19 7.87 -0.13
CA ILE A 45 -6.73 8.64 -1.30
C ILE A 45 -6.25 10.04 -0.91
N SER A 46 -7.06 10.76 -0.12
CA SER A 46 -6.78 12.13 0.30
C SER A 46 -5.52 12.27 1.16
N LYS A 47 -5.02 11.17 1.74
CA LYS A 47 -3.85 11.16 2.63
C LYS A 47 -2.54 10.80 1.93
N TRP A 48 -2.59 10.32 0.68
CA TRP A 48 -1.38 9.99 -0.10
C TRP A 48 -0.44 11.17 -0.26
N SER A 49 -0.96 12.35 -0.61
CA SER A 49 -0.12 13.55 -0.73
C SER A 49 0.55 13.93 0.58
N GLN A 50 -0.09 13.68 1.73
CA GLN A 50 0.54 13.92 3.03
C GLN A 50 1.63 12.89 3.30
N ALA A 51 1.34 11.61 3.10
CA ALA A 51 2.30 10.53 3.31
C ALA A 51 3.59 10.74 2.50
N LEU A 52 3.46 11.12 1.23
CA LEU A 52 4.64 11.39 0.39
C LEU A 52 5.42 12.62 0.85
N ARG A 53 4.76 13.65 1.40
CA ARG A 53 5.44 14.82 1.99
C ARG A 53 6.21 14.49 3.26
N GLU A 54 5.77 13.50 4.02
CA GLU A 54 6.50 13.00 5.20
C GLU A 54 7.66 12.10 4.79
N ILE A 55 7.49 11.27 3.74
CA ILE A 55 8.54 10.36 3.25
C ILE A 55 9.69 11.14 2.58
N HIS A 56 9.40 12.21 1.83
CA HIS A 56 10.40 12.96 1.11
C HIS A 56 11.59 13.45 1.97
N PRO A 57 11.40 14.15 3.10
CA PRO A 57 12.50 14.63 3.93
C PRO A 57 13.28 13.50 4.62
N VAL A 58 12.70 12.30 4.78
CA VAL A 58 13.42 11.15 5.37
C VAL A 58 14.63 10.73 4.53
N LEU A 59 14.56 11.01 3.22
CA LEU A 59 15.59 10.68 2.27
C LEU A 59 16.68 11.74 2.24
N ARG A 60 17.93 11.28 2.31
CA ARG A 60 19.09 12.13 2.02
C ARG A 60 19.05 12.62 0.57
N PRO A 61 19.75 13.72 0.24
CA PRO A 61 19.97 14.11 -1.15
C PRO A 61 20.53 12.94 -1.99
N GLY A 62 19.86 12.61 -3.09
CA GLY A 62 20.20 11.47 -3.95
C GLY A 62 19.60 10.13 -3.53
N GLY A 63 18.81 10.08 -2.45
CA GLY A 63 18.05 8.92 -2.02
C GLY A 63 16.84 8.62 -2.91
N TRP A 64 16.29 7.41 -2.75
CA TRP A 64 15.19 6.90 -3.56
C TRP A 64 13.97 6.57 -2.72
N VAL A 65 12.79 6.78 -3.30
CA VAL A 65 11.55 6.19 -2.81
C VAL A 65 11.13 5.06 -3.75
N GLN A 66 10.80 3.90 -3.19
CA GLN A 66 10.30 2.75 -3.94
C GLN A 66 8.91 2.39 -3.41
N LEU A 67 7.91 2.58 -4.27
CA LEU A 67 6.50 2.29 -3.96
C LEU A 67 6.01 1.13 -4.82
N GLY A 68 5.51 0.08 -4.18
CA GLY A 68 4.87 -1.06 -4.84
C GLY A 68 3.37 -1.05 -4.59
N GLU A 69 2.55 -0.92 -5.63
CA GLU A 69 1.09 -0.96 -5.48
C GLU A 69 0.42 -1.89 -6.49
N SER A 70 -0.69 -2.50 -6.07
CA SER A 70 -1.46 -3.38 -6.94
C SER A 70 -2.34 -2.58 -7.88
N LYS A 71 -2.28 -2.90 -9.17
CA LYS A 71 -3.21 -2.39 -10.16
C LYS A 71 -4.14 -3.53 -10.58
N PRO A 72 -5.39 -3.58 -10.08
CA PRO A 72 -6.31 -4.66 -10.45
C PRO A 72 -6.72 -4.54 -11.93
N LYS A 73 -5.94 -5.17 -12.81
CA LYS A 73 -6.35 -5.42 -14.20
C LYS A 73 -7.29 -6.63 -14.17
N ASN A 74 -8.53 -6.45 -14.62
CA ASN A 74 -9.53 -7.52 -14.88
C ASN A 74 -10.43 -7.99 -13.72
N LEU A 75 -10.15 -7.62 -12.47
CA LEU A 75 -11.03 -8.00 -11.35
C LEU A 75 -12.40 -7.31 -11.42
N ALA A 76 -12.44 -6.07 -11.93
CA ALA A 76 -13.67 -5.30 -12.16
C ALA A 76 -14.65 -5.94 -13.17
N ARG A 77 -14.27 -6.99 -13.91
CA ARG A 77 -15.16 -7.64 -14.90
C ARG A 77 -16.09 -8.67 -14.26
N ARG A 78 -15.72 -9.26 -13.13
CA ARG A 78 -16.56 -10.21 -12.36
C ARG A 78 -17.47 -9.44 -11.39
N LYS A 79 -18.77 -9.79 -11.36
CA LYS A 79 -19.78 -9.13 -10.51
C LYS A 79 -19.36 -9.08 -9.03
N SER A 80 -18.77 -10.16 -8.49
CA SER A 80 -18.34 -10.25 -7.09
C SER A 80 -17.33 -9.17 -6.69
N PHE A 81 -16.45 -8.76 -7.60
CA PHE A 81 -15.40 -7.80 -7.28
C PHE A 81 -15.86 -6.33 -7.37
N ARG A 82 -16.84 -6.05 -8.25
CA ARG A 82 -17.52 -4.76 -8.26
C ARG A 82 -18.28 -4.56 -6.96
N CYS A 83 -18.90 -5.62 -6.43
CA CYS A 83 -19.57 -5.55 -5.14
C CYS A 83 -18.59 -5.29 -4.00
N THR A 84 -17.43 -5.95 -3.92
CA THR A 84 -16.45 -5.68 -2.85
C THR A 84 -15.79 -4.30 -2.94
N GLY A 85 -15.49 -3.81 -4.15
CA GLY A 85 -14.91 -2.47 -4.34
C GLY A 85 -15.92 -1.33 -4.16
N ALA A 86 -17.21 -1.59 -4.32
CA ALA A 86 -18.28 -0.61 -4.12
C ALA A 86 -18.90 -0.68 -2.70
N SER A 87 -18.90 -1.85 -2.05
CA SER A 87 -19.37 -2.03 -0.67
C SER A 87 -18.36 -1.56 0.36
N LEU A 88 -17.07 -1.56 0.01
CA LEU A 88 -16.07 -0.84 0.76
C LEU A 88 -16.21 0.65 0.38
N ASN A 89 -17.02 1.35 1.18
CA ASN A 89 -17.33 2.80 1.20
C ASN A 89 -16.22 3.68 0.57
N PRO A 90 -16.49 4.87 -0.01
CA PRO A 90 -15.44 5.88 -0.28
C PRO A 90 -14.55 6.24 0.94
N ALA A 91 -14.94 5.88 2.16
CA ALA A 91 -14.09 5.90 3.36
C ALA A 91 -13.04 4.78 3.45
N SER A 92 -13.20 3.71 2.67
CA SER A 92 -12.31 2.56 2.60
C SER A 92 -11.10 2.87 1.70
N CYS A 93 -9.92 2.54 2.20
CA CYS A 93 -8.64 2.92 1.63
C CYS A 93 -8.36 2.44 0.20
N MET A 94 -9.21 1.61 -0.40
CA MET A 94 -8.91 0.87 -1.63
C MET A 94 -9.13 1.68 -2.91
N SER A 95 -8.20 2.56 -3.22
CA SER A 95 -8.21 3.21 -4.53
C SER A 95 -7.57 2.34 -5.60
N THR A 96 -8.39 1.82 -6.51
CA THR A 96 -7.90 1.20 -7.75
C THR A 96 -7.14 2.18 -8.66
N ALA A 97 -7.24 3.49 -8.39
CA ALA A 97 -6.56 4.56 -9.09
C ALA A 97 -5.24 5.00 -8.43
N CYS A 98 -4.96 4.60 -7.18
CA CYS A 98 -3.76 5.05 -6.46
C CYS A 98 -2.48 4.76 -7.25
N ALA A 99 -2.30 3.53 -7.72
CA ALA A 99 -1.15 3.15 -8.53
C ALA A 99 -1.01 3.95 -9.85
N ARG A 100 -2.11 4.51 -10.38
CA ARG A 100 -2.07 5.39 -11.57
C ARG A 100 -1.63 6.81 -11.22
N ASP A 101 -2.07 7.31 -10.07
CA ASP A 101 -1.90 8.72 -9.70
C ASP A 101 -0.60 8.99 -8.93
N ILE A 102 0.04 7.94 -8.37
CA ILE A 102 1.31 8.02 -7.62
C ILE A 102 2.42 8.80 -8.37
N PRO A 103 2.74 8.53 -9.64
CA PRO A 103 3.81 9.25 -10.34
C PRO A 103 3.61 10.77 -10.32
N ALA A 104 2.40 11.25 -10.60
CA ALA A 104 2.08 12.67 -10.57
C ALA A 104 2.11 13.26 -9.15
N LEU A 105 1.83 12.46 -8.12
CA LEU A 105 1.97 12.89 -6.72
C LEU A 105 3.43 13.01 -6.30
N LEU A 106 4.29 12.09 -6.76
CA LEU A 106 5.73 12.13 -6.51
C LEU A 106 6.34 13.40 -7.12
N GLU A 107 6.02 13.71 -8.39
CA GLU A 107 6.47 14.96 -9.05
C GLU A 107 6.07 16.20 -8.25
N LYS A 108 4.82 16.26 -7.80
CA LYS A 108 4.28 17.41 -7.03
C LYS A 108 4.98 17.61 -5.69
N VAL A 109 5.49 16.54 -5.08
CA VAL A 109 6.23 16.62 -3.80
C VAL A 109 7.68 17.06 -4.01
N GLY A 110 8.22 16.91 -5.23
CA GLY A 110 9.58 17.31 -5.57
C GLY A 110 10.50 16.16 -5.96
N PHE A 111 9.97 14.93 -6.06
CA PHE A 111 10.74 13.81 -6.58
C PHE A 111 11.04 14.01 -8.07
N ILE A 112 12.22 13.56 -8.48
CA ILE A 112 12.70 13.56 -9.86
C ILE A 112 13.04 12.13 -10.28
N ASP A 113 13.32 11.92 -11.57
CA ASP A 113 13.67 10.60 -12.14
C ASP A 113 12.64 9.51 -11.78
N ILE A 114 11.36 9.81 -12.04
CA ILE A 114 10.26 8.93 -11.68
C ILE A 114 10.12 7.83 -12.72
N GLN A 115 10.30 6.59 -12.27
CA GLN A 115 10.22 5.39 -13.09
C GLN A 115 9.04 4.54 -12.64
N THR A 116 8.31 3.97 -13.60
CA THR A 116 7.20 3.07 -13.32
C THR A 116 7.43 1.75 -14.06
N GLU A 117 7.54 0.68 -13.29
CA GLU A 117 7.54 -0.68 -13.83
C GLU A 117 6.23 -1.38 -13.50
N GLN A 118 5.64 -2.05 -14.48
CA GLN A 118 4.49 -2.92 -14.23
C GLN A 118 4.86 -4.39 -14.40
N ARG A 119 4.75 -5.16 -13.32
CA ARG A 119 4.88 -6.63 -13.31
C ARG A 119 3.51 -7.30 -13.34
N SER A 120 3.40 -8.39 -14.09
CA SER A 120 2.19 -9.25 -14.09
C SER A 120 2.37 -10.36 -13.07
N VAL A 121 1.37 -10.57 -12.21
CA VAL A 121 1.38 -11.68 -11.25
C VAL A 121 0.40 -12.74 -11.75
N PRO A 122 0.88 -13.92 -12.19
CA PRO A 122 -0.01 -14.99 -12.62
C PRO A 122 -0.83 -15.50 -11.42
N LEU A 123 -2.13 -15.69 -11.62
CA LEU A 123 -3.08 -16.22 -10.62
C LEU A 123 -3.65 -17.59 -11.01
N GLY A 124 -3.06 -18.25 -12.01
CA GLY A 124 -3.45 -19.56 -12.47
C GLY A 124 -2.29 -20.26 -13.18
N GLY A 125 -2.43 -21.57 -13.42
CA GLY A 125 -1.33 -22.42 -13.85
C GLY A 125 -0.40 -22.81 -12.69
N GLU A 126 0.65 -23.58 -13.02
CA GLU A 126 1.61 -24.11 -12.05
C GLU A 126 2.32 -22.99 -11.26
N ASP A 127 2.73 -21.93 -11.95
CA ASP A 127 3.40 -20.76 -11.34
C ASP A 127 2.44 -19.81 -10.59
N GLY A 128 1.13 -19.96 -10.79
CA GLY A 128 0.12 -19.03 -10.28
C GLY A 128 -0.62 -19.50 -9.04
N ALA A 129 -0.47 -20.77 -8.64
CA ALA A 129 -1.27 -21.38 -7.57
C ALA A 129 -1.05 -20.72 -6.20
N VAL A 130 0.21 -20.44 -5.84
CA VAL A 130 0.55 -19.76 -4.57
C VAL A 130 0.01 -18.33 -4.55
N ASN A 131 0.16 -17.60 -5.66
CA ASN A 131 -0.37 -16.25 -5.77
C ASN A 131 -1.90 -16.24 -5.70
N ALA A 132 -2.57 -17.24 -6.30
CA ALA A 132 -4.02 -17.39 -6.20
C ALA A 132 -4.46 -17.59 -4.75
N ILE A 133 -3.77 -18.43 -3.98
CA ILE A 133 -4.06 -18.65 -2.55
C ILE A 133 -3.88 -17.37 -1.75
N ASN A 134 -2.75 -16.66 -1.93
CA ASN A 134 -2.49 -15.39 -1.27
C ASN A 134 -3.58 -14.36 -1.60
N HIS A 135 -3.98 -14.28 -2.86
CA HIS A 135 -5.00 -13.35 -3.32
C HIS A 135 -6.40 -13.71 -2.80
N MET A 136 -6.71 -15.00 -2.60
CA MET A 136 -7.93 -15.45 -1.92
C MET A 136 -7.92 -15.09 -0.43
N GLY A 137 -6.78 -15.24 0.24
CA GLY A 137 -6.61 -14.88 1.65
C GLY A 137 -6.96 -13.42 1.94
N VAL A 138 -6.62 -12.49 1.03
CA VAL A 138 -7.03 -11.09 1.11
C VAL A 138 -8.55 -10.95 1.19
N PHE A 139 -9.31 -11.62 0.31
CA PHE A 139 -10.78 -11.53 0.33
C PHE A 139 -11.41 -12.22 1.54
N GLN A 140 -10.81 -13.31 2.01
CA GLN A 140 -11.27 -13.98 3.23
C GLN A 140 -11.11 -13.07 4.45
N GLY A 141 -9.96 -12.39 4.58
CA GLY A 141 -9.72 -11.42 5.65
C GLY A 141 -10.64 -10.19 5.59
N LEU A 142 -11.00 -9.75 4.37
CA LEU A 142 -11.93 -8.64 4.18
C LEU A 142 -13.40 -9.01 4.37
N LYS A 143 -13.74 -10.30 4.54
CA LYS A 143 -15.13 -10.76 4.64
C LYS A 143 -15.90 -10.08 5.77
N THR A 144 -15.35 -10.05 6.98
CA THR A 144 -16.03 -9.44 8.14
C THR A 144 -16.23 -7.93 7.96
N PRO A 145 -15.19 -7.13 7.62
CA PRO A 145 -15.38 -5.71 7.32
C PRO A 145 -16.40 -5.44 6.20
N ILE A 146 -16.43 -6.27 5.16
CA ILE A 146 -17.39 -6.11 4.05
C ILE A 146 -18.84 -6.36 4.51
N LEU A 147 -19.05 -7.37 5.36
CA LEU A 147 -20.38 -7.69 5.89
C LEU A 147 -20.88 -6.60 6.87
N ASP A 148 -19.98 -6.04 7.68
CA ASP A 148 -20.32 -4.98 8.63
C ASP A 148 -20.72 -3.67 7.95
N VAL A 149 -20.10 -3.34 6.81
CA VAL A 149 -20.46 -2.13 6.02
C VAL A 149 -21.75 -2.33 5.23
N GLY A 150 -22.15 -3.57 4.97
CA GLY A 150 -23.32 -3.91 4.15
C GLY A 150 -24.65 -3.98 4.89
N ASP A 151 -24.67 -3.78 6.21
CA ASP A 151 -25.81 -3.95 7.14
C ASP A 151 -27.00 -4.74 6.55
N MET A 152 -26.78 -6.05 6.39
CA MET A 152 -27.87 -7.01 6.48
C MET A 152 -27.92 -7.49 7.94
N ARG A 153 -28.51 -6.64 8.79
CA ARG A 153 -29.24 -7.12 9.96
C ARG A 153 -30.73 -7.07 9.66
#